data_AF-A0A1J4KGN1-F1
#
_entry.id   AF-A0A1J4KGN1-F1
#
_cell.length_a   1.000
_cell.length_b   1.000
_cell.length_c   1.000
_cell.angle_alpha   90.00
_cell.angle_beta   90.00
_cell.angle_gamma   90.00
#
_symmetry.space_group_name_H-M   'P 1'
#
loop_
_entity.id
_entity.type
_entity.pdbx_description
1 polymer ?
#
loop_
_entity_poly.entity_id
_entity_poly.type
_entity_poly.pdbx_seq_one_letter_code
_entity_poly.pdbx_strand_id
1 'polypeptide(L)'
;MINLCFKIIASLKLNLKLGINFGRLLLTLRWKTKRQELSREQKDALMELQDRHEIEHRQLEKEWSQPHVLRKFSKRSPNMLQNLQKEKYMLLIGEYEGAEQMKKINAQLEKAETLDRKQEMMNSFLAAQSNLISRQKSELTRLISEQTKKLDLLNEFERKDIEVKVKRLTVTQSFLDEEKDFNKFVAKKYKRPASCIVPNTVMASRDAPQDLPPLPRGKLVPHTVSDLLAVRKRAIVTPLPLPPFAVRKYKIQRVRASQ
;
A
#
# COMPACT_ATOMS: atom_id res chain seq x y z
N MET A 1 -68.88 2.78 13.90
CA MET A 1 -67.73 1.84 13.98
C MET A 1 -66.91 1.75 12.69
N ILE A 2 -67.51 1.59 11.51
CA ILE A 2 -66.80 1.37 10.22
C ILE A 2 -65.78 2.49 9.89
N ASN A 3 -66.13 3.76 10.10
CA ASN A 3 -65.23 4.90 9.85
C ASN A 3 -63.98 4.95 10.74
N LEU A 4 -64.05 4.37 11.96
CA LEU A 4 -62.90 4.34 12.87
C LEU A 4 -61.89 3.27 12.44
N CYS A 5 -62.37 2.10 11.99
CA CYS A 5 -61.53 1.04 11.44
C CYS A 5 -60.79 1.49 10.18
N PHE A 6 -61.43 2.22 9.27
CA PHE A 6 -60.77 2.74 8.07
C PHE A 6 -59.63 3.73 8.39
N LYS A 7 -59.83 4.62 9.38
CA LYS A 7 -58.79 5.56 9.82
C LYS A 7 -57.60 4.85 10.46
N ILE A 8 -57.84 3.82 11.28
CA ILE A 8 -56.78 3.02 11.91
C ILE A 8 -55.97 2.25 10.85
N ILE A 9 -56.64 1.61 9.89
CA ILE A 9 -55.98 0.87 8.79
C ILE A 9 -55.14 1.81 7.91
N ALA A 10 -55.66 3.00 7.59
CA ALA A 10 -54.92 3.99 6.81
C ALA A 10 -53.67 4.51 7.55
N SER A 11 -53.79 4.77 8.86
CA SER A 11 -52.67 5.19 9.71
C SER A 11 -51.58 4.12 9.80
N LEU A 12 -51.96 2.84 9.99
CA LEU A 12 -51.03 1.71 10.02
C LEU A 12 -50.29 1.54 8.68
N LYS A 13 -50.97 1.71 7.54
CA LYS A 13 -50.35 1.67 6.21
C LYS A 13 -49.33 2.78 6.00
N LEU A 14 -49.63 3.98 6.50
CA LEU A 14 -48.71 5.13 6.39
C LEU A 14 -47.45 4.90 7.23
N ASN A 15 -47.62 4.41 8.47
CA ASN A 15 -46.52 4.08 9.37
C ASN A 15 -45.62 2.96 8.80
N LEU A 16 -46.19 1.94 8.15
CA LEU A 16 -45.41 0.87 7.51
C LEU A 16 -44.56 1.40 6.34
N LYS A 17 -45.15 2.23 5.47
CA LYS A 17 -44.43 2.87 4.34
C LYS A 17 -43.30 3.76 4.83
N LEU A 18 -43.55 4.56 5.87
CA LEU A 18 -42.53 5.40 6.51
C LEU A 18 -41.40 4.55 7.10
N GLY A 19 -41.71 3.44 7.78
CA GLY A 19 -40.72 2.51 8.32
C GLY A 19 -39.83 1.87 7.24
N ILE A 20 -40.41 1.47 6.10
CA ILE A 20 -39.65 0.91 4.97
C ILE A 20 -38.71 1.97 4.36
N ASN A 21 -39.22 3.19 4.14
CA ASN A 21 -38.41 4.30 3.61
C ASN A 21 -37.28 4.68 4.56
N PHE A 22 -37.54 4.71 5.86
CA PHE A 22 -36.53 4.98 6.88
C PHE A 22 -35.46 3.88 6.93
N GLY A 23 -35.86 2.61 6.84
CA GLY A 23 -34.92 1.48 6.75
C GLY A 23 -34.02 1.54 5.51
N ARG A 24 -34.57 1.95 4.35
CA ARG A 24 -33.79 2.17 3.12
C ARG A 24 -32.79 3.32 3.27
N LEU A 25 -33.21 4.42 3.89
CA LEU A 25 -32.35 5.58 4.16
C LEU A 25 -31.20 5.23 5.11
N LEU A 26 -31.48 4.47 6.17
CA LEU A 26 -30.44 4.01 7.11
C LEU A 26 -29.43 3.08 6.43
N LEU A 27 -29.90 2.19 5.54
CA LEU A 27 -29.04 1.28 4.79
C LEU A 27 -28.09 2.06 3.86
N THR A 28 -28.60 3.01 3.09
CA THR A 28 -27.77 3.83 2.20
C THR A 28 -26.80 4.72 2.97
N LEU A 29 -27.24 5.28 4.11
CA LEU A 29 -26.37 6.07 4.98
C LEU A 29 -25.22 5.23 5.53
N ARG A 30 -25.50 4.01 6.02
CA ARG A 30 -24.48 3.09 6.55
C ARG A 30 -23.40 2.78 5.51
N TRP A 31 -23.80 2.43 4.29
CA TRP A 31 -22.84 2.11 3.22
C TRP A 31 -22.10 3.36 2.72
N LYS A 32 -22.75 4.52 2.71
CA LYS A 32 -22.10 5.80 2.41
C LYS A 32 -21.00 6.12 3.44
N THR A 33 -21.28 5.94 4.74
CA THR A 33 -20.27 6.13 5.79
C THR A 33 -19.08 5.19 5.61
N LYS A 34 -19.33 3.89 5.39
CA LYS A 34 -18.26 2.91 5.13
C LYS A 34 -17.39 3.25 3.92
N ARG A 35 -18.00 3.74 2.83
CA ARG A 35 -17.23 4.21 1.65
C ARG A 35 -16.40 5.44 1.98
N GLN A 36 -16.92 6.36 2.78
CA GLN A 36 -16.18 7.53 3.21
C GLN A 36 -15.00 7.16 4.10
N GLU A 37 -15.18 6.24 5.04
CA GLU A 37 -14.10 5.68 5.87
C GLU A 37 -13.03 5.04 5.01
N LEU A 38 -13.39 4.12 4.11
CA LEU A 38 -12.43 3.49 3.20
C LEU A 38 -11.71 4.53 2.32
N SER A 39 -12.42 5.54 1.82
CA SER A 39 -11.79 6.61 1.03
C SER A 39 -10.80 7.44 1.84
N ARG A 40 -11.07 7.69 3.13
CA ARG A 40 -10.12 8.36 4.03
C ARG A 40 -8.89 7.49 4.27
N GLU A 41 -9.08 6.22 4.63
CA GLU A 41 -7.98 5.27 4.82
C GLU A 41 -7.09 5.15 3.58
N GLN A 42 -7.70 5.12 2.38
CA GLN A 42 -6.96 5.07 1.11
C GLN A 42 -6.14 6.34 0.85
N LYS A 43 -6.68 7.51 1.20
CA LYS A 43 -5.98 8.80 1.09
C LYS A 43 -4.83 8.89 2.09
N ASP A 44 -5.07 8.51 3.33
CA ASP A 44 -4.08 8.54 4.40
C ASP A 44 -2.90 7.61 4.06
N ALA A 45 -3.20 6.36 3.65
CA ALA A 45 -2.17 5.41 3.22
C ALA A 45 -1.35 5.91 2.00
N LEU A 46 -1.99 6.62 1.08
CA LEU A 46 -1.31 7.20 -0.08
C LEU A 46 -0.42 8.38 0.33
N MET A 47 -0.87 9.23 1.26
CA MET A 47 -0.07 10.32 1.82
C MET A 47 1.15 9.78 2.58
N GLU A 48 0.96 8.78 3.45
CA GLU A 48 2.05 8.14 4.18
C GLU A 48 3.09 7.51 3.24
N LEU A 49 2.63 6.91 2.13
CA LEU A 49 3.54 6.38 1.11
C LEU A 49 4.32 7.50 0.41
N GLN A 50 3.66 8.62 0.07
CA GLN A 50 4.32 9.78 -0.53
C GLN A 50 5.36 10.40 0.41
N ASP A 51 5.04 10.56 1.69
CA ASP A 51 5.95 11.10 2.69
C ASP A 51 7.19 10.21 2.83
N ARG A 52 7.00 8.88 2.84
CA ARG A 52 8.12 7.92 2.82
C ARG A 52 8.97 8.08 1.56
N HIS A 53 8.34 8.21 0.39
CA HIS A 53 9.07 8.42 -0.87
C HIS A 53 9.89 9.71 -0.84
N GLU A 54 9.35 10.80 -0.27
CA GLU A 54 10.10 12.04 -0.09
C GLU A 54 11.31 11.87 0.85
N ILE A 55 11.15 11.14 1.95
CA ILE A 55 12.22 10.84 2.89
C ILE A 55 13.33 10.03 2.20
N GLU A 56 12.97 9.03 1.40
CA GLU A 56 13.92 8.21 0.63
C GLU A 56 14.73 9.06 -0.36
N HIS A 57 14.09 10.00 -1.07
CA HIS A 57 14.81 10.92 -1.96
C HIS A 57 15.79 11.79 -1.19
N ARG A 58 15.38 12.37 -0.06
CA ARG A 58 16.28 13.17 0.80
C ARG A 58 17.43 12.31 1.35
N GLN A 59 17.17 11.06 1.68
CA GLN A 59 18.18 10.14 2.18
C GLN A 59 19.17 9.76 1.07
N LEU A 60 18.70 9.54 -0.15
CA LEU A 60 19.55 9.31 -1.31
C LEU A 60 20.46 10.52 -1.55
N GLU A 61 19.89 11.74 -1.59
CA GLU A 61 20.68 12.97 -1.73
C GLU A 61 21.72 13.12 -0.60
N LYS A 62 21.32 12.83 0.64
CA LYS A 62 22.20 12.88 1.80
C LYS A 62 23.33 11.85 1.70
N GLU A 63 23.04 10.62 1.30
CA GLU A 63 24.02 9.55 1.12
C GLU A 63 25.05 9.92 0.06
N TRP A 64 24.59 10.42 -1.09
CA TRP A 64 25.45 10.87 -2.19
C TRP A 64 26.23 12.15 -1.90
N SER A 65 25.82 12.92 -0.89
CA SER A 65 26.60 14.05 -0.37
C SER A 65 27.75 13.59 0.53
N GLN A 66 27.79 12.34 0.98
CA GLN A 66 28.82 11.87 1.90
C GLN A 66 30.13 11.56 1.17
N PRO A 67 31.29 11.94 1.74
CA PRO A 67 32.58 11.72 1.12
C PRO A 67 32.88 10.24 0.84
N HIS A 68 32.35 9.31 1.63
CA HIS A 68 32.64 7.88 1.47
C HIS A 68 32.09 7.29 0.16
N VAL A 69 30.95 7.80 -0.34
CA VAL A 69 30.36 7.43 -1.63
C VAL A 69 31.18 8.04 -2.77
N LEU A 70 31.59 9.29 -2.60
CA LEU A 70 32.37 10.05 -3.59
C LEU A 70 33.82 9.54 -3.73
N ARG A 71 34.37 8.92 -2.68
CA ARG A 71 35.73 8.37 -2.65
C ARG A 71 36.01 7.36 -3.77
N LYS A 72 35.00 6.65 -4.29
CA LYS A 72 35.21 5.68 -5.37
C LYS A 72 35.53 6.37 -6.71
N PHE A 73 35.00 7.57 -6.91
CA PHE A 73 35.24 8.40 -8.11
C PHE A 73 36.38 9.39 -7.94
N SER A 74 36.70 9.74 -6.69
CA SER A 74 37.78 10.67 -6.33
C SER A 74 39.16 9.99 -6.26
N LYS A 75 39.37 8.85 -6.91
CA LYS A 75 40.67 8.16 -6.89
C LYS A 75 41.36 8.35 -8.23
N ARG A 76 42.63 8.75 -8.17
CA ARG A 76 43.50 8.80 -9.35
C ARG A 76 43.63 7.42 -9.96
N SER A 77 43.58 7.35 -11.29
CA SER A 77 43.85 6.11 -12.01
C SER A 77 45.27 5.61 -11.74
N PRO A 78 45.51 4.30 -11.85
CA PRO A 78 46.86 3.75 -11.82
C PRO A 78 47.80 4.40 -12.84
N ASN A 79 47.28 4.75 -14.02
CA ASN A 79 48.06 5.43 -15.07
C ASN A 79 48.54 6.82 -14.64
N MET A 80 47.64 7.62 -14.03
CA MET A 80 48.00 8.94 -13.50
C MET A 80 49.07 8.85 -12.41
N LEU A 81 48.96 7.85 -11.52
CA LEU A 81 49.96 7.61 -10.48
C LEU A 81 51.33 7.23 -11.07
N GLN A 82 51.34 6.37 -12.10
CA GLN A 82 52.56 5.99 -12.80
C GLN A 82 53.22 7.17 -13.52
N ASN A 83 52.45 8.05 -14.17
CA ASN A 83 53.04 9.19 -14.87
C ASN A 83 53.56 10.27 -13.92
N LEU A 84 52.95 10.45 -12.75
CA LEU A 84 53.52 11.28 -11.68
C LEU A 84 54.83 10.71 -11.15
N GLN A 85 54.90 9.38 -11.04
CA GLN A 85 56.13 8.70 -10.63
C GLN A 85 57.23 8.85 -11.69
N LYS A 86 56.90 8.72 -12.98
CA LYS A 86 57.84 8.98 -14.09
C LYS A 86 58.35 10.43 -14.08
N GLU A 87 57.46 11.41 -13.92
CA GLU A 87 57.82 12.83 -13.79
C GLU A 87 58.81 13.03 -12.64
N LYS A 88 58.54 12.44 -11.47
CA LYS A 88 59.43 12.52 -10.30
C LYS A 88 60.79 11.87 -10.58
N TYR A 89 60.84 10.73 -11.26
CA TYR A 89 62.10 10.08 -11.61
C TYR A 89 62.92 10.93 -12.60
N MET A 90 62.30 11.54 -13.60
CA MET A 90 62.99 12.44 -14.54
C MET A 90 63.63 13.64 -13.81
N LEU A 91 62.90 14.22 -12.85
CA LEU A 91 63.45 15.29 -11.99
C LEU A 91 64.66 14.83 -11.16
N LEU A 92 64.62 13.61 -10.62
CA LEU A 92 65.72 13.06 -9.81
C LEU A 92 66.97 12.76 -10.64
N ILE A 93 66.79 12.38 -11.91
CA ILE A 93 67.89 12.08 -12.84
C ILE A 93 68.51 13.37 -13.42
N GLY A 94 67.83 14.52 -13.27
CA GLY A 94 68.28 15.82 -13.79
C GLY A 94 67.78 16.15 -15.20
N GLU A 95 66.84 15.36 -15.73
CA GLU A 95 66.20 15.58 -17.04
C GLU A 95 65.03 16.58 -16.94
N TYR A 96 65.34 17.85 -16.72
CA TYR A 96 64.32 18.88 -16.44
C TYR A 96 63.36 19.14 -17.61
N GLU A 97 63.84 19.11 -18.85
CA GLU A 97 63.01 19.36 -20.03
C GLU A 97 61.98 18.24 -20.26
N GLY A 98 62.40 16.99 -20.10
CA GLY A 98 61.50 15.82 -20.15
C GLY A 98 60.46 15.85 -19.03
N ALA A 99 60.86 16.26 -17.81
CA ALA A 99 59.93 16.44 -16.70
C ALA A 99 58.88 17.53 -16.98
N GLU A 100 59.26 18.65 -17.61
CA GLU A 100 58.31 19.71 -17.97
C GLU A 100 57.28 19.23 -19.01
N GLN A 101 57.73 18.46 -20.02
CA GLN A 101 56.83 17.84 -21.00
C GLN A 101 55.88 16.86 -20.32
N MET A 102 56.38 16.01 -19.43
CA MET A 102 55.58 15.05 -18.68
C MET A 102 54.56 15.75 -17.78
N LYS A 103 54.91 16.87 -17.15
CA LYS A 103 54.00 17.70 -16.36
C LYS A 103 52.84 18.26 -17.21
N LYS A 104 53.11 18.70 -18.44
CA LYS A 104 52.07 19.17 -19.38
C LYS A 104 51.10 18.04 -19.74
N ILE A 105 51.64 16.85 -20.04
CA ILE A 105 50.85 15.65 -20.33
C ILE A 105 50.00 15.26 -19.10
N ASN A 106 50.60 15.25 -17.92
CA ASN A 106 49.93 14.95 -16.65
C ASN A 106 48.78 15.91 -16.38
N ALA A 107 48.97 17.21 -16.63
CA ALA A 107 47.91 18.21 -16.46
C ALA A 107 46.74 18.01 -17.45
N GLN A 108 47.02 17.59 -18.69
CA GLN A 108 45.97 17.28 -19.66
C GLN A 108 45.21 15.99 -19.28
N LEU A 109 45.94 14.95 -18.88
CA LEU A 109 45.36 13.69 -18.42
C LEU A 109 44.52 13.87 -17.16
N GLU A 110 44.99 14.66 -16.18
CA GLU A 110 44.23 14.93 -14.96
C GLU A 110 42.91 15.65 -15.27
N LYS A 111 42.91 16.60 -16.21
CA LYS A 111 41.68 17.26 -16.68
C LYS A 111 40.71 16.28 -17.33
N ALA A 112 41.21 15.44 -18.26
CA ALA A 112 40.39 14.45 -18.95
C ALA A 112 39.80 13.43 -17.96
N GLU A 113 40.64 12.84 -17.11
CA GLU A 113 40.19 11.86 -16.12
C GLU A 113 39.19 12.49 -15.13
N THR A 114 39.41 13.73 -14.69
CA THR A 114 38.46 14.41 -13.79
C THR A 114 37.09 14.58 -14.43
N LEU A 115 37.02 14.89 -15.73
CA LEU A 115 35.76 15.00 -16.46
C LEU A 115 35.07 13.64 -16.58
N ASP A 116 35.81 12.60 -16.96
CA ASP A 116 35.29 11.24 -17.11
C ASP A 116 34.75 10.70 -15.79
N ARG A 117 35.50 10.89 -14.70
CA ARG A 117 35.08 10.48 -13.34
C ARG A 117 33.85 11.24 -12.86
N LYS A 118 33.76 12.54 -13.18
CA LYS A 118 32.57 13.34 -12.88
C LYS A 118 31.35 12.82 -13.64
N GLN A 119 31.52 12.42 -14.90
CA GLN A 119 30.45 11.85 -15.70
C GLN A 119 30.03 10.46 -15.18
N GLU A 120 31.00 9.61 -14.84
CA GLU A 120 30.76 8.30 -14.22
C GLU A 120 29.98 8.43 -12.91
N MET A 121 30.38 9.37 -12.06
CA MET A 121 29.69 9.71 -10.82
C MET A 121 28.24 10.14 -11.08
N MET A 122 28.03 11.05 -12.03
CA MET A 122 26.68 11.53 -12.39
C MET A 122 25.82 10.38 -12.93
N ASN A 123 26.35 9.55 -13.83
CA ASN A 123 25.64 8.40 -14.38
C ASN A 123 25.25 7.40 -13.29
N SER A 124 26.16 7.13 -12.35
CA SER A 124 25.88 6.24 -11.23
C SER A 124 24.82 6.80 -10.29
N PHE A 125 24.80 8.11 -10.04
CA PHE A 125 23.74 8.78 -9.28
C PHE A 125 22.39 8.71 -9.99
N LEU A 126 22.35 9.03 -11.29
CA LEU A 126 21.13 8.95 -12.10
C LEU A 126 20.59 7.52 -12.18
N ALA A 127 21.45 6.52 -12.26
CA ALA A 127 21.05 5.11 -12.19
C ALA A 127 20.42 4.77 -10.83
N ALA A 128 21.03 5.20 -9.72
CA ALA A 128 20.47 5.00 -8.39
C ALA A 128 19.11 5.69 -8.22
N GLN A 129 18.98 6.93 -8.71
CA GLN A 129 17.72 7.66 -8.71
C GLN A 129 16.64 6.97 -9.56
N SER A 130 17.00 6.53 -10.77
CA SER A 130 16.09 5.80 -11.65
C SER A 130 15.59 4.50 -11.01
N ASN A 131 16.48 3.75 -10.35
CA ASN A 131 16.11 2.54 -9.62
C ASN A 131 15.16 2.83 -8.45
N LEU A 132 15.42 3.90 -7.69
CA LEU A 132 14.52 4.35 -6.61
C LEU A 132 13.13 4.69 -7.17
N ILE A 133 13.06 5.49 -8.23
CA ILE A 133 11.79 5.87 -8.87
C ILE A 133 11.04 4.64 -9.40
N SER A 134 11.76 3.68 -10.00
CA SER A 134 11.16 2.44 -10.50
C SER A 134 10.51 1.63 -9.37
N ARG A 135 11.20 1.50 -8.24
CA ARG A 135 10.67 0.86 -7.03
C ARG A 135 9.46 1.60 -6.48
N GLN A 136 9.53 2.92 -6.38
CA GLN A 136 8.40 3.74 -5.89
C GLN A 136 7.17 3.60 -6.79
N LYS A 137 7.37 3.53 -8.11
CA LYS A 137 6.28 3.26 -9.08
C LYS A 137 5.65 1.89 -8.87
N SER A 138 6.45 0.83 -8.64
CA SER A 138 5.90 -0.51 -8.40
C SER A 138 5.18 -0.62 -7.06
N GLU A 139 5.63 0.11 -6.04
CA GLU A 139 4.92 0.20 -4.75
C GLU A 139 3.58 0.93 -4.90
N LEU A 140 3.53 2.02 -5.68
CA LEU A 140 2.29 2.74 -5.97
C LEU A 140 1.30 1.87 -6.75
N THR A 141 1.74 1.16 -7.80
CA THR A 141 0.84 0.28 -8.56
C THR A 141 0.32 -0.85 -7.68
N ARG A 142 1.15 -1.42 -6.80
CA ARG A 142 0.71 -2.41 -5.82
C ARG A 142 -0.35 -1.82 -4.89
N LEU A 143 -0.10 -0.65 -4.29
CA LEU A 143 -1.05 0.00 -3.39
C LEU A 143 -2.40 0.26 -4.08
N ILE A 144 -2.38 0.83 -5.30
CA ILE A 144 -3.59 1.07 -6.08
C ILE A 144 -4.35 -0.24 -6.32
N SER A 145 -3.64 -1.32 -6.69
CA SER A 145 -4.25 -2.63 -6.92
C SER A 145 -4.88 -3.25 -5.67
N GLU A 146 -4.31 -2.97 -4.49
CA GLU A 146 -4.88 -3.42 -3.20
C GLU A 146 -6.11 -2.58 -2.84
N GLN A 147 -6.06 -1.28 -3.09
CA GLN A 147 -7.18 -0.36 -2.84
C GLN A 147 -8.38 -0.67 -3.74
N THR A 148 -8.16 -0.97 -5.02
CA THR A 148 -9.24 -1.38 -5.93
C THR A 148 -9.89 -2.69 -5.48
N LYS A 149 -9.09 -3.71 -5.13
CA LYS A 149 -9.62 -4.98 -4.59
C LYS A 149 -10.46 -4.77 -3.33
N LYS A 150 -10.02 -3.91 -2.40
CA LYS A 150 -10.78 -3.58 -1.19
C LYS A 150 -12.12 -2.90 -1.54
N LEU A 151 -12.12 -2.00 -2.52
CA LEU A 151 -13.34 -1.34 -2.98
C LEU A 151 -14.31 -2.32 -3.65
N ASP A 152 -13.80 -3.24 -4.47
CA ASP A 152 -14.61 -4.27 -5.13
C ASP A 152 -15.27 -5.19 -4.11
N LEU A 153 -14.52 -5.65 -3.11
CA LEU A 153 -15.06 -6.44 -1.99
C LEU A 153 -16.16 -5.68 -1.23
N LEU A 154 -15.96 -4.38 -0.96
CA LEU A 154 -16.98 -3.55 -0.30
C LEU A 154 -18.27 -3.45 -1.15
N ASN A 155 -18.13 -3.26 -2.46
CA ASN A 155 -19.24 -3.22 -3.40
C ASN A 155 -19.99 -4.56 -3.46
N GLU A 156 -19.27 -5.69 -3.44
CA GLU A 156 -19.88 -7.02 -3.38
C GLU A 156 -20.68 -7.22 -2.10
N PHE A 157 -20.15 -6.82 -0.95
CA PHE A 157 -20.86 -6.92 0.33
C PHE A 157 -22.12 -6.06 0.36
N GLU A 158 -22.04 -4.83 -0.16
CA GLU A 158 -23.20 -3.95 -0.28
C GLU A 158 -24.27 -4.57 -1.19
N ARG A 159 -23.88 -5.09 -2.36
CA ARG A 159 -24.80 -5.75 -3.30
C ARG A 159 -25.51 -6.93 -2.65
N LYS A 160 -24.78 -7.80 -1.95
CA LYS A 160 -25.35 -8.96 -1.24
C LYS A 160 -26.30 -8.53 -0.12
N ASP A 161 -25.95 -7.50 0.66
CA ASP A 161 -26.83 -7.00 1.72
C ASP A 161 -28.12 -6.41 1.14
N ILE A 162 -28.02 -5.59 0.08
CA ILE A 162 -29.18 -5.06 -0.64
C ILE A 162 -30.05 -6.21 -1.18
N GLU A 163 -29.45 -7.21 -1.82
CA GLU A 163 -30.16 -8.37 -2.36
C GLU A 163 -30.95 -9.12 -1.29
N VAL A 164 -30.34 -9.38 -0.13
CA VAL A 164 -31.01 -10.04 1.01
C VAL A 164 -32.18 -9.19 1.51
N LYS A 165 -32.02 -7.86 1.63
CA LYS A 165 -33.11 -6.97 2.07
C LYS A 165 -34.23 -6.90 1.04
N VAL A 166 -33.91 -6.86 -0.25
CA VAL A 166 -34.90 -6.89 -1.34
C VAL A 166 -35.70 -8.18 -1.30
N LYS A 167 -35.04 -9.35 -1.20
CA LYS A 167 -35.73 -10.64 -1.07
C LYS A 167 -36.69 -10.67 0.13
N ARG A 168 -36.26 -10.16 1.29
CA ARG A 168 -37.12 -10.03 2.47
C ARG A 168 -38.31 -9.10 2.23
N LEU A 169 -38.10 -7.95 1.59
CA LEU A 169 -39.18 -7.04 1.23
C LEU A 169 -40.19 -7.69 0.29
N THR A 170 -39.74 -8.43 -0.72
CA THR A 170 -40.63 -9.15 -1.64
C THR A 170 -41.48 -10.18 -0.91
N VAL A 171 -40.89 -10.96 0.01
CA VAL A 171 -41.63 -11.94 0.84
C VAL A 171 -42.64 -11.26 1.75
N THR A 172 -42.26 -10.18 2.44
CA THR A 172 -43.21 -9.42 3.27
C THR A 172 -44.33 -8.81 2.43
N GLN A 173 -44.02 -8.34 1.22
CA GLN A 173 -45.01 -7.80 0.30
C GLN A 173 -45.99 -8.88 -0.17
N SER A 174 -45.52 -10.08 -0.51
CA SER A 174 -46.41 -11.19 -0.86
C SER A 174 -47.31 -11.60 0.31
N PHE A 175 -46.80 -11.60 1.55
CA PHE A 175 -47.63 -11.84 2.73
C PHE A 175 -48.71 -10.77 2.90
N LEU A 176 -48.36 -9.49 2.74
CA LEU A 176 -49.34 -8.39 2.81
C LEU A 176 -50.39 -8.48 1.71
N ASP A 177 -50.02 -8.93 0.51
CA ASP A 177 -50.96 -9.10 -0.60
C ASP A 177 -51.88 -10.31 -0.40
N GLU A 178 -51.37 -11.41 0.19
CA GLU A 178 -52.19 -12.55 0.64
C GLU A 178 -53.21 -12.16 1.72
N GLU A 179 -52.82 -11.29 2.66
CA GLU A 179 -53.73 -10.79 3.73
C GLU A 179 -54.82 -9.86 3.20
N LYS A 180 -54.58 -9.13 2.09
CA LYS A 180 -55.63 -8.33 1.44
C LYS A 180 -56.72 -9.20 0.82
N ASP A 181 -56.36 -10.37 0.30
CA ASP A 181 -57.30 -11.35 -0.24
C ASP A 181 -57.93 -12.17 0.90
N PHE A 182 -58.99 -11.61 1.52
CA PHE A 182 -59.69 -12.24 2.66
C PHE A 182 -60.04 -13.72 2.43
N ASN A 183 -60.46 -14.08 1.22
CA ASN A 183 -60.80 -15.46 0.84
C ASN A 183 -59.58 -16.41 0.82
N LYS A 184 -58.40 -15.94 0.38
CA LYS A 184 -57.16 -16.73 0.41
C LYS A 184 -56.62 -16.85 1.84
N PHE A 185 -56.71 -15.78 2.61
CA PHE A 185 -56.34 -15.78 4.02
C PHE A 185 -57.18 -16.79 4.83
N VAL A 186 -58.50 -16.75 4.67
CA VAL A 186 -59.42 -17.70 5.35
C VAL A 186 -59.17 -19.13 4.90
N ALA A 187 -58.97 -19.37 3.59
CA ALA A 187 -58.64 -20.70 3.10
C ALA A 187 -57.32 -21.25 3.68
N LYS A 188 -56.27 -20.44 3.81
CA LYS A 188 -54.96 -20.88 4.34
C LYS A 188 -54.95 -21.06 5.86
N LYS A 189 -55.64 -20.20 6.62
CA LYS A 189 -55.70 -20.27 8.09
C LYS A 189 -56.67 -21.34 8.60
N TYR A 190 -57.77 -21.57 7.89
CA TYR A 190 -58.87 -22.42 8.38
C TYR A 190 -59.07 -23.73 7.60
N LYS A 191 -58.52 -23.90 6.38
CA LYS A 191 -58.41 -25.26 5.78
C LYS A 191 -57.15 -25.94 6.29
N ARG A 192 -57.18 -26.43 7.53
CA ARG A 192 -56.29 -27.53 7.92
C ARG A 192 -56.97 -28.83 7.49
N PRO A 193 -56.31 -29.73 6.75
CA PRO A 193 -56.84 -31.09 6.60
C PRO A 193 -56.93 -31.72 7.99
N ALA A 194 -57.98 -32.49 8.26
CA ALA A 194 -58.20 -33.19 9.53
C ALA A 194 -57.07 -34.17 9.91
N SER A 195 -56.09 -34.39 9.02
CA SER A 195 -54.92 -35.25 9.22
C SER A 195 -53.71 -34.58 9.86
N CYS A 196 -53.69 -33.25 10.04
CA CYS A 196 -52.56 -32.55 10.68
C CYS A 196 -52.87 -32.21 12.14
N ILE A 197 -52.93 -33.26 12.97
CA ILE A 197 -52.76 -33.17 14.42
C ILE A 197 -51.26 -33.31 14.66
N VAL A 198 -50.57 -32.22 14.99
CA VAL A 198 -49.18 -32.31 15.45
C VAL A 198 -49.21 -32.63 16.94
N PRO A 199 -48.62 -33.74 17.40
CA PRO A 199 -48.51 -34.05 18.82
C PRO A 199 -47.56 -33.07 19.51
N ASN A 200 -47.80 -32.81 20.79
CA ASN A 200 -47.05 -31.89 21.65
C ASN A 200 -45.66 -32.44 22.08
N THR A 201 -45.01 -33.25 21.25
CA THR A 201 -43.79 -34.00 21.61
C THR A 201 -42.67 -33.90 20.56
N VAL A 202 -42.50 -32.73 19.95
CA VAL A 202 -41.24 -32.39 19.25
C VAL A 202 -40.45 -31.42 20.11
N MET A 203 -40.11 -31.90 21.30
CA MET A 203 -38.97 -31.45 22.11
C MET A 203 -38.09 -32.70 22.31
N ALA A 204 -36.78 -32.49 22.25
CA ALA A 204 -35.71 -33.48 22.38
C ALA A 204 -35.37 -34.29 21.12
N SER A 205 -34.66 -33.64 20.19
CA SER A 205 -33.57 -34.34 19.49
C SER A 205 -32.51 -34.64 20.56
N ARG A 206 -32.57 -35.85 21.11
CA ARG A 206 -31.62 -36.42 22.08
C ARG A 206 -30.49 -37.06 21.28
N ASP A 207 -29.72 -36.25 20.55
CA ASP A 207 -28.48 -36.65 19.89
C ASP A 207 -27.52 -35.45 19.90
N ALA A 208 -26.92 -35.24 21.07
CA ALA A 208 -25.72 -34.44 21.21
C ALA A 208 -24.55 -35.39 21.47
N PRO A 209 -23.69 -35.66 20.48
CA PRO A 209 -22.32 -36.06 20.76
C PRO A 209 -21.49 -34.80 21.02
N GLN A 210 -21.20 -34.60 22.30
CA GLN A 210 -20.11 -33.80 22.82
C GLN A 210 -18.80 -34.46 22.33
N ASP A 211 -18.16 -33.90 21.31
CA ASP A 211 -16.79 -34.28 20.93
C ASP A 211 -15.95 -33.02 20.70
N LEU A 212 -15.25 -32.62 21.77
CA LEU A 212 -14.10 -31.73 21.71
C LEU A 212 -12.84 -32.60 21.85
N PRO A 213 -11.91 -32.61 20.89
CA PRO A 213 -10.59 -33.19 21.13
C PRO A 213 -9.71 -32.24 21.97
N PRO A 214 -8.94 -32.76 22.94
CA PRO A 214 -8.06 -31.95 23.80
C PRO A 214 -6.79 -31.48 23.08
N LEU A 215 -6.34 -30.28 23.45
CA LEU A 215 -5.02 -29.72 23.11
C LEU A 215 -3.90 -30.42 23.92
N PRO A 216 -2.75 -30.76 23.30
CA PRO A 216 -1.51 -30.96 24.04
C PRO A 216 -0.69 -29.66 24.14
N ARG A 217 -0.13 -29.45 25.35
CA ARG A 217 0.91 -28.46 25.67
C ARG A 217 2.29 -29.00 25.27
N GLY A 218 3.21 -28.14 24.80
CA GLY A 218 4.65 -28.46 24.83
C GLY A 218 5.61 -27.64 23.95
N LYS A 219 6.26 -26.64 24.58
CA LYS A 219 7.67 -26.14 24.47
C LYS A 219 8.23 -25.43 23.20
N LEU A 220 8.72 -24.20 23.48
CA LEU A 220 9.93 -23.42 23.06
C LEU A 220 10.94 -24.12 22.11
N VAL A 221 11.63 -23.43 21.18
CA VAL A 221 12.69 -22.40 21.37
C VAL A 221 12.87 -21.53 20.09
N PRO A 222 13.26 -20.24 20.22
CA PRO A 222 13.73 -19.39 19.11
C PRO A 222 15.25 -19.50 18.89
N HIS A 223 15.70 -19.45 17.63
CA HIS A 223 17.09 -19.13 17.30
C HIS A 223 17.16 -17.79 16.56
N THR A 224 17.55 -16.77 17.31
CA THR A 224 18.16 -15.55 16.79
C THR A 224 19.55 -15.87 16.25
N VAL A 225 19.82 -15.46 15.01
CA VAL A 225 21.18 -15.32 14.48
C VAL A 225 21.38 -13.86 14.11
N SER A 226 21.42 -13.02 15.15
CA SER A 226 22.20 -11.79 15.10
C SER A 226 23.60 -12.15 15.59
N ASP A 227 24.60 -11.61 14.90
CA ASP A 227 26.04 -11.71 15.16
C ASP A 227 26.79 -12.94 14.64
N LEU A 228 26.97 -12.96 13.31
CA LEU A 228 28.24 -13.36 12.72
C LEU A 228 29.00 -12.10 12.24
N LEU A 229 29.74 -11.51 13.18
CA LEU A 229 31.10 -11.01 13.02
C LEU A 229 31.38 -9.95 11.94
N ALA A 230 31.41 -8.70 12.41
CA ALA A 230 32.63 -7.92 12.61
C ALA A 230 33.79 -7.95 11.56
N VAL A 231 34.01 -6.74 11.01
CA VAL A 231 35.31 -6.03 10.91
C VAL A 231 36.34 -6.56 9.89
N ARG A 232 36.40 -5.89 8.72
CA ARG A 232 37.65 -5.69 7.96
C ARG A 232 37.92 -4.19 7.81
N LYS A 233 38.95 -3.69 8.51
CA LYS A 233 39.48 -2.33 8.33
C LYS A 233 40.27 -2.27 7.02
N ARG A 234 39.93 -1.33 6.13
CA ARG A 234 40.72 -1.03 4.91
C ARG A 234 41.47 0.29 5.10
N ALA A 235 42.67 0.34 4.52
CA ALA A 235 43.60 1.47 4.59
C ALA A 235 43.00 2.79 4.05
N ILE A 236 43.35 3.89 4.72
CA ILE A 236 42.88 5.24 4.42
C ILE A 236 43.77 5.81 3.31
N VAL A 237 43.19 6.02 2.13
CA VAL A 237 43.81 6.76 1.02
C VAL A 237 43.16 8.14 0.97
N THR A 238 43.97 9.19 0.98
CA THR A 238 43.53 10.58 0.87
C THR A 238 42.87 10.84 -0.49
N PRO A 239 41.61 11.34 -0.54
CA PRO A 239 40.84 11.47 -1.77
C PRO A 239 41.27 12.68 -2.62
N LEU A 240 41.12 12.56 -3.94
CA LEU A 240 41.24 13.64 -4.91
C LEU A 240 40.18 14.72 -4.62
N PRO A 241 40.53 16.01 -4.65
CA PRO A 241 39.57 17.08 -4.42
C PRO A 241 38.63 17.22 -5.62
N LEU A 242 37.40 16.74 -5.48
CA LEU A 242 36.32 17.01 -6.44
C LEU A 242 35.62 18.32 -6.09
N PRO A 243 35.19 19.12 -7.08
CA PRO A 243 34.32 20.26 -6.84
C PRO A 243 33.01 19.81 -6.18
N PRO A 244 32.43 20.62 -5.27
CA PRO A 244 31.25 20.23 -4.51
C PRO A 244 30.08 19.92 -5.45
N PHE A 245 29.46 18.77 -5.24
CA PHE A 245 28.30 18.33 -6.02
C PHE A 245 27.08 19.18 -5.63
N ALA A 246 26.74 20.15 -6.48
CA ALA A 246 25.53 20.94 -6.33
C ALA A 246 24.35 20.17 -6.96
N VAL A 247 23.60 19.43 -6.14
CA VAL A 247 22.35 18.80 -6.55
C VAL A 247 21.32 19.88 -6.84
N ARG A 248 20.88 20.00 -8.09
CA ARG A 248 19.67 20.79 -8.39
C ARG A 248 18.48 20.05 -7.79
N LYS A 249 17.81 20.69 -6.82
CA LYS A 249 16.62 20.15 -6.16
C LYS A 249 15.59 19.74 -7.22
N TYR A 250 15.29 18.44 -7.27
CA TYR A 250 14.27 17.94 -8.17
C TYR A 250 12.88 18.35 -7.67
N LYS A 251 12.06 18.91 -8.56
CA LYS A 251 10.71 19.35 -8.22
C LYS A 251 9.77 18.16 -8.37
N ILE A 252 9.43 17.52 -7.25
CA ILE A 252 8.50 16.38 -7.21
C ILE A 252 7.14 16.84 -7.75
N GLN A 253 6.66 16.19 -8.80
CA GLN A 253 5.29 16.38 -9.26
C GLN A 253 4.37 15.68 -8.27
N ARG A 254 3.71 16.47 -7.41
CA ARG A 254 2.62 15.95 -6.58
C ARG A 254 1.54 15.41 -7.50
N VAL A 255 1.26 14.11 -7.38
CA VAL A 255 0.08 13.51 -8.01
C VAL A 255 -1.12 14.19 -7.38
N ARG A 256 -1.84 15.00 -8.16
CA ARG A 256 -3.12 15.55 -7.73
C ARG A 256 -4.04 14.35 -7.54
N ALA A 257 -4.54 14.14 -6.32
CA ALA A 257 -5.63 13.22 -6.08
C ALA A 257 -6.79 13.65 -6.99
N SER A 258 -7.03 12.91 -8.06
CA SER A 258 -8.23 13.05 -8.88
C SER A 258 -9.42 12.80 -7.96
N GLN A 259 -10.20 13.86 -7.76
CA GLN A 259 -11.44 13.85 -6.97
C GLN A 259 -12.49 12.95 -7.60
#